data_AF-A0ABD7TWJ2-F1
#
_entry.id   AF-A0ABD7TWJ2-F1
#
_cell.length_a   1.000
_cell.length_b   1.000
_cell.length_c   1.000
_cell.angle_alpha   90.00
_cell.angle_beta   90.00
_cell.angle_gamma   90.00
#
_symmetry.space_group_name_H-M   'P 1'
#
loop_
_entity.id
_entity.type
_entity.pdbx_description
1 polymer ?
#
loop_
_entity_poly.entity_id
_entity_poly.type
_entity_poly.pdbx_seq_one_letter_code
_entity_poly.pdbx_strand_id
1 'polypeptide(L)' 'MKIGLYIALICGLISGATIFFNVPLFPSYIFPVIIGLIGIIATLWTLPNPEMSGMLKLGGIMVNVFPVIVGIVTLIQS' A
#
# COMPACT_ATOMS: atom_id res chain seq x y z
N MET A 1 7.76 -12.78 10.06
CA MET A 1 8.05 -11.58 10.89
C MET A 1 6.86 -10.64 10.87
N LYS A 2 6.34 -10.22 12.04
CA LYS A 2 5.16 -9.34 12.12
C LYS A 2 5.43 -7.92 11.60
N ILE A 3 6.70 -7.48 11.61
CA ILE A 3 7.12 -6.12 11.22
C ILE A 3 6.77 -5.75 9.79
N GLY A 4 6.88 -6.69 8.84
CA GLY A 4 6.57 -6.43 7.42
C GLY A 4 5.09 -6.12 7.20
N LEU A 5 4.19 -6.74 7.96
CA LEU A 5 2.77 -6.41 7.90
C LEU A 5 2.51 -5.00 8.45
N TYR A 6 3.11 -4.62 9.57
CA TYR A 6 2.94 -3.27 10.12
C TYR A 6 3.41 -2.20 9.12
N ILE A 7 4.56 -2.42 8.49
CA ILE A 7 5.06 -1.56 7.43
C ILE A 7 4.06 -1.49 6.28
N ALA A 8 3.55 -2.64 5.81
CA ALA A 8 2.55 -2.69 4.75
C ALA A 8 1.26 -1.93 5.09
N LEU A 9 0.79 -2.02 6.34
CA LEU A 9 -0.42 -1.32 6.78
C LEU A 9 -0.21 0.20 6.84
N ILE A 10 0.95 0.65 7.34
CA ILE A 10 1.28 2.08 7.38
C ILE A 10 1.44 2.63 5.96
N CYS A 11 2.15 1.92 5.09
CA CYS A 11 2.29 2.29 3.68
C CYS A 11 0.93 2.37 2.97
N GLY A 12 0.07 1.37 3.18
CA GLY A 12 -1.26 1.33 2.58
C GLY A 12 -2.15 2.45 3.10
N LEU A 13 -2.05 2.79 4.39
CA LEU A 13 -2.77 3.92 4.98
C LEU A 13 -2.33 5.25 4.35
N ILE A 14 -1.02 5.51 4.28
CA ILE A 14 -0.50 6.77 3.73
C ILE A 14 -0.82 6.89 2.24
N SER A 15 -0.59 5.82 1.47
CA SER A 15 -0.87 5.77 0.03
C SER A 15 -2.37 5.90 -0.25
N GLY A 16 -3.21 5.13 0.45
CA GLY A 16 -4.67 5.19 0.30
C GLY A 16 -5.27 6.52 0.74
N ALA A 17 -4.82 7.09 1.86
CA ALA A 17 -5.29 8.39 2.33
C ALA A 17 -5.00 9.50 1.30
N THR A 18 -3.78 9.51 0.76
CA THR A 18 -3.37 10.54 -0.21
C THR A 18 -4.03 10.36 -1.57
N ILE A 19 -4.20 9.12 -2.06
CA ILE A 19 -4.77 8.85 -3.39
C ILE A 19 -6.30 8.89 -3.37
N PHE A 20 -6.97 8.21 -2.44
CA PHE A 20 -8.45 8.11 -2.44
C PHE A 20 -9.13 9.34 -1.89
N PHE A 21 -8.56 9.96 -0.85
CA PHE A 21 -9.16 11.13 -0.19
C PHE A 21 -8.49 12.44 -0.60
N ASN A 22 -7.57 12.42 -1.56
CA ASN A 22 -6.88 13.61 -2.07
C ASN A 22 -6.19 14.44 -0.97
N VAL A 23 -5.67 13.78 0.06
CA VAL A 23 -4.99 14.46 1.17
C VAL A 23 -3.70 15.12 0.64
N PRO A 24 -3.50 16.44 0.83
CA PRO A 24 -2.38 17.19 0.25
C PRO A 24 -1.08 16.99 1.05
N LEU A 25 -0.68 15.75 1.24
CA LEU A 25 0.52 15.37 1.99
C LEU A 25 1.79 15.43 1.12
N PHE A 26 1.64 15.26 -0.19
CA PHE A 26 2.75 15.22 -1.15
C PHE A 26 2.45 16.11 -2.37
N PRO A 27 3.49 16.67 -3.01
CA PRO A 27 3.32 17.55 -4.18
C PRO A 27 2.93 16.81 -5.47
N SER A 28 3.00 15.47 -5.48
CA SER A 28 2.70 14.63 -6.64
C SER A 28 2.22 13.25 -6.21
N TYR A 29 1.33 12.63 -7.00
CA TYR A 29 0.86 11.26 -6.81
C TYR A 29 1.96 10.19 -6.98
N ILE A 30 3.11 10.55 -7.55
CA ILE A 30 4.27 9.65 -7.67
C ILE A 30 4.72 9.15 -6.28
N PHE A 31 4.77 10.03 -5.28
CA PHE A 31 5.22 9.68 -3.93
C PHE A 31 4.28 8.66 -3.25
N PRO A 32 2.95 8.90 -3.17
CA PRO A 32 1.98 7.90 -2.73
C PRO A 32 2.07 6.55 -3.42
N VAL A 33 2.31 6.53 -4.74
CA VAL A 33 2.44 5.29 -5.52
C VAL A 33 3.69 4.51 -5.09
N ILE A 34 4.84 5.19 -4.94
CA ILE A 34 6.08 4.55 -4.45
C ILE A 34 5.88 3.98 -3.04
N ILE A 35 5.22 4.73 -2.14
CA ILE A 35 4.92 4.27 -0.79
C ILE A 35 4.03 3.01 -0.82
N GLY A 36 3.00 3.00 -1.66
CA GLY A 36 2.15 1.83 -1.86
C GLY A 36 2.93 0.62 -2.39
N LEU A 37 3.84 0.82 -3.34
CA LEU A 37 4.72 -0.24 -3.87
C LEU A 37 5.61 -0.86 -2.77
N ILE A 38 6.18 -0.03 -1.89
CA ILE A 38 6.93 -0.50 -0.71
C ILE A 38 6.04 -1.36 0.19
N GLY A 39 4.78 -0.96 0.40
CA GLY A 39 3.81 -1.74 1.17
C GLY A 39 3.43 -3.08 0.54
N ILE A 40 3.36 -3.16 -0.79
CA ILE A 40 3.19 -4.44 -1.51
C ILE A 40 4.39 -5.35 -1.24
N ILE A 41 5.63 -4.85 -1.40
CA ILE A 41 6.85 -5.62 -1.16
C ILE A 41 6.89 -6.12 0.29
N ALA A 42 6.56 -5.25 1.25
CA ALA A 42 6.51 -5.60 2.67
C ALA A 42 5.47 -6.69 2.96
N THR A 43 4.32 -6.66 2.27
CA THR A 43 3.30 -7.70 2.41
C THR A 43 3.77 -9.03 1.83
N LEU A 44 4.35 -9.01 0.62
CA LEU A 44 4.88 -10.21 -0.04
C LEU A 44 5.95 -10.88 0.81
N TRP A 45 6.84 -10.10 1.43
CA TRP A 45 7.85 -10.62 2.35
C TRP A 45 7.24 -11.25 3.61
N THR A 46 6.03 -10.83 3.99
CA THR A 46 5.34 -11.35 5.17
C THR A 46 4.49 -12.60 4.88
N LEU A 47 4.24 -12.93 3.60
CA LEU A 47 3.43 -14.09 3.19
C LEU A 47 3.92 -15.47 3.70
N PRO A 48 5.24 -15.76 3.76
CA PRO A 48 5.73 -17.06 4.21
C PRO A 48 5.47 -17.35 5.69
N ASN A 49 5.01 -16.36 6.46
CA ASN A 49 4.77 -16.53 7.90
C ASN A 49 3.52 -17.39 8.16
N PRO A 50 3.64 -18.60 8.74
CA PRO A 50 2.50 -19.49 8.99
C PRO A 50 1.58 -19.03 10.13
N GLU A 51 2.07 -18.17 11.03
CA GLU A 51 1.29 -17.65 12.18
C GLU A 51 0.25 -16.59 11.79
N MET A 52 0.29 -16.10 10.56
CA MET A 52 -0.55 -15.02 10.07
C MET A 52 -1.85 -15.54 9.46
N SER A 53 -2.99 -15.01 9.92
CA SER A 53 -4.31 -15.29 9.33
C SER A 53 -4.32 -14.97 7.83
N GLY A 54 -4.87 -15.88 7.02
CA GLY A 54 -4.98 -15.70 5.56
C GLY A 54 -5.73 -14.43 5.16
N MET A 55 -6.73 -14.02 5.95
CA MET A 55 -7.46 -12.77 5.73
C MET A 55 -6.58 -11.53 5.93
N LEU A 56 -5.65 -11.58 6.87
CA LEU A 56 -4.71 -10.50 7.15
C LEU A 56 -3.66 -10.36 6.04
N LYS A 57 -3.24 -11.49 5.46
CA LYS A 57 -2.37 -11.52 4.28
C LYS A 57 -3.07 -10.89 3.07
N LEU A 58 -4.30 -11.29 2.78
CA LEU A 58 -5.09 -10.73 1.68
C LEU A 58 -5.38 -9.24 1.89
N GLY A 59 -5.77 -8.83 3.10
CA GLY A 59 -5.99 -7.44 3.44
C GLY A 59 -4.75 -6.57 3.25
N GLY A 60 -3.57 -7.07 3.68
CA GLY A 60 -2.29 -6.38 3.48
C GLY A 60 -1.93 -6.18 2.01
N ILE A 61 -2.27 -7.13 1.13
CA ILE A 61 -2.04 -6.99 -0.31
C ILE A 61 -3.00 -5.95 -0.86
N MET A 62 -4.29 -6.11 -0.59
CA MET A 62 -5.34 -5.25 -1.16
C MET A 62 -5.17 -3.79 -0.74
N VAL A 63 -4.85 -3.51 0.53
CA VAL A 63 -4.69 -2.14 1.04
C VAL A 63 -3.55 -1.37 0.36
N ASN A 64 -2.62 -2.07 -0.30
CA ASN A 64 -1.53 -1.44 -1.05
C ASN A 64 -1.73 -1.50 -2.56
N VAL A 65 -2.26 -2.60 -3.10
CA VAL A 65 -2.50 -2.76 -4.55
C VAL A 65 -3.55 -1.78 -5.06
N PHE A 66 -4.66 -1.61 -4.36
CA PHE A 66 -5.74 -0.71 -4.81
C PHE A 66 -5.27 0.75 -4.94
N PRO A 67 -4.65 1.36 -3.90
CA PRO A 67 -4.11 2.72 -4.04
C PRO A 67 -3.09 2.84 -5.17
N VAL A 68 -2.18 1.86 -5.32
CA VAL A 68 -1.16 1.90 -6.38
C VAL A 68 -1.80 1.91 -7.77
N ILE A 69 -2.78 1.04 -8.03
CA ILE A 69 -3.49 1.01 -9.33
C ILE A 69 -4.16 2.35 -9.60
N VAL A 70 -4.92 2.87 -8.62
CA VAL A 70 -5.61 4.15 -8.78
C VAL A 70 -4.62 5.29 -8.96
N GLY A 71 -3.54 5.33 -8.19
CA GLY A 71 -2.49 6.34 -8.33
C GLY A 71 -1.81 6.31 -9.69
N ILE A 72 -1.54 5.12 -10.25
CA ILE A 72 -0.99 4.99 -11.61
C ILE A 72 -1.99 5.50 -12.65
N VAL A 73 -3.27 5.16 -12.53
CA VAL A 73 -4.32 5.65 -13.44
C VAL A 73 -4.42 7.18 -13.36
N THR A 74 -4.43 7.75 -12.16
CA THR A 74 -4.44 9.20 -11.94
C THR A 74 -3.24 9.87 -12.59
N LEU A 75 -2.04 9.29 -12.49
CA LEU A 75 -0.82 9.81 -13.11
C LEU A 75 -0.81 9.76 -14.64
N ILE A 76 -1.48 8.77 -15.24
CA ILE A 76 -1.60 8.65 -16.71
C ILE A 76 -2.63 9.65 -17.25
N GLN A 77 -3.63 10.02 -16.45
CA GLN A 77 -4.72 10.91 -16.83
C GLN A 77 -4.43 12.40 -16.56
N SER A 78 -3.43 12.70 -15.72
CA SER A 78 -2.97 14.06 -15.37
C SER A 78 -1.93 14.59 -16.35
#